data_AF-U7GK50-F1
#
_entry.id   AF-U7GK50-F1
#
_cell.length_a   1.000
_cell.length_b   1.000
_cell.length_c   1.000
_cell.angle_alpha   90.00
_cell.angle_beta   90.00
_cell.angle_gamma   90.00
#
_symmetry.space_group_name_H-M   'P 1'
#
loop_
_entity.id
_entity.type
_entity.pdbx_description
1 polymer ?
#
loop_
_entity_poly.entity_id
_entity_poly.type
_entity_poly.pdbx_seq_one_letter_code
_entity_poly.pdbx_strand_id
1 'polypeptide(L)'
;MLKRTLLLISLSIPTLGHTAVYQCKTNGQTVFSDQPCGEDARRIQVKAPARIGGGSMLGKSGQEFLDHRDRKSEVESIDRSIERLERQKARAKMNMDNALIRYQRQKANANNNLAGATWEGSLAQEAEVLRKRYQAEIDGVNREIDHLRAERRRILQ
;
A
#
# COMPACT_ATOMS: atom_id res chain seq x y z
N MET A 1 -41.04 -61.46 -44.98
CA MET A 1 -39.59 -61.17 -45.07
C MET A 1 -39.40 -59.67 -44.95
N LEU A 2 -38.84 -59.23 -43.81
CA LEU A 2 -37.59 -58.44 -43.76
C LEU A 2 -37.80 -56.98 -44.20
N LYS A 3 -37.46 -55.93 -43.46
CA LYS A 3 -36.79 -55.71 -42.16
C LYS A 3 -36.66 -54.18 -42.09
N ARG A 4 -36.91 -53.58 -40.91
CA ARG A 4 -36.20 -52.38 -40.37
C ARG A 4 -36.40 -51.07 -41.18
N THR A 5 -36.49 -49.86 -40.64
CA THR A 5 -35.85 -49.25 -39.46
C THR A 5 -36.58 -47.89 -39.31
N LEU A 6 -37.27 -47.59 -38.21
CA LEU A 6 -36.74 -46.80 -37.08
C LEU A 6 -35.91 -45.56 -37.50
N LEU A 7 -36.52 -44.37 -37.45
CA LEU A 7 -35.93 -43.24 -36.72
C LEU A 7 -37.00 -42.17 -36.42
N LEU A 8 -37.42 -42.11 -35.16
CA LEU A 8 -38.07 -40.95 -34.54
C LEU A 8 -37.04 -39.83 -34.44
N ILE A 9 -37.25 -38.72 -35.14
CA ILE A 9 -36.51 -37.47 -34.90
C ILE A 9 -37.38 -36.60 -34.00
N SER A 10 -37.20 -36.76 -32.68
CA SER A 10 -37.70 -35.80 -31.70
C SER A 10 -36.86 -34.53 -31.80
N LEU A 11 -37.39 -33.53 -32.50
CA LEU A 11 -36.77 -32.21 -32.60
C LEU A 11 -36.99 -31.48 -31.27
N SER A 12 -36.01 -31.54 -30.38
CA SER A 12 -35.93 -30.73 -29.17
C SER A 12 -35.75 -29.27 -29.55
N ILE A 13 -36.85 -28.51 -29.57
CA ILE A 13 -36.82 -27.06 -29.72
C ILE A 13 -36.26 -26.47 -28.41
N PRO A 14 -35.13 -25.73 -28.42
CA PRO A 14 -34.71 -24.98 -27.26
C PRO A 14 -35.73 -23.87 -27.00
N THR A 15 -36.34 -23.86 -25.81
CA THR A 15 -37.22 -22.76 -25.38
C THR A 15 -36.36 -21.50 -25.27
N LEU A 16 -36.57 -20.56 -26.20
CA LEU A 16 -36.03 -19.22 -26.10
C LEU A 16 -36.66 -18.56 -24.86
N GLY A 17 -35.90 -18.47 -23.77
CA GLY A 17 -36.33 -17.75 -22.56
C GLY A 17 -36.55 -16.27 -22.91
N HIS A 18 -37.80 -15.82 -22.87
CA HIS A 18 -38.12 -14.41 -23.09
C HIS A 18 -37.86 -13.67 -21.77
N THR A 19 -36.87 -12.79 -21.74
CA THR A 19 -36.57 -11.95 -20.58
C THR A 19 -37.64 -10.85 -20.44
N ALA A 20 -38.81 -11.22 -19.94
CA ALA A 20 -39.94 -10.33 -19.74
C ALA A 20 -40.42 -10.47 -18.31
N VAL A 21 -40.30 -9.40 -17.52
CA VAL A 21 -40.84 -9.37 -16.16
C VAL A 21 -42.24 -8.77 -16.22
N TYR A 22 -43.21 -9.45 -15.62
CA TYR A 22 -44.59 -9.01 -15.48
C TYR A 22 -44.87 -8.64 -14.03
N GLN A 23 -45.62 -7.56 -13.83
CA GLN A 23 -46.14 -7.13 -12.56
C GLN A 23 -47.64 -7.43 -12.50
N CYS A 24 -48.09 -8.09 -11.44
CA CYS A 24 -49.50 -8.37 -11.17
C CYS A 24 -49.90 -7.95 -9.75
N LYS A 25 -51.20 -7.79 -9.51
CA LYS A 25 -51.78 -7.69 -8.17
C LYS A 25 -52.51 -8.98 -7.81
N THR A 26 -51.88 -9.82 -7.00
CA THR A 26 -52.49 -11.03 -6.47
C THR A 26 -52.86 -10.80 -5.00
N ASN A 27 -54.14 -10.91 -4.65
CA ASN A 27 -54.64 -10.70 -3.29
C ASN A 27 -54.24 -9.34 -2.67
N GLY A 28 -54.21 -8.28 -3.49
CA GLY A 28 -53.78 -6.94 -3.06
C GLY A 28 -52.26 -6.76 -2.95
N GLN A 29 -51.46 -7.81 -3.10
CA GLN A 29 -50.01 -7.77 -3.07
C GLN A 29 -49.43 -7.68 -4.49
N THR A 30 -48.39 -6.87 -4.66
CA THR A 30 -47.66 -6.77 -5.93
C THR A 30 -46.70 -7.95 -6.04
N VAL A 31 -46.82 -8.73 -7.12
CA VAL A 31 -45.94 -9.86 -7.43
C VAL A 31 -45.28 -9.66 -8.80
N PHE A 32 -44.09 -10.25 -8.95
CA PHE A 32 -43.33 -10.23 -10.20
C PHE A 32 -43.11 -11.65 -10.72
N SER A 33 -43.21 -11.83 -12.03
CA SER A 33 -43.12 -13.16 -12.67
C SER A 33 -42.49 -13.04 -14.05
N ASP A 34 -41.77 -14.08 -14.47
CA ASP A 34 -41.17 -14.17 -15.82
C ASP A 34 -42.19 -14.63 -16.90
N GLN A 35 -43.40 -14.97 -16.46
CA GLN A 35 -44.57 -15.27 -17.30
C GLN A 35 -45.77 -14.42 -16.88
N PRO A 36 -46.75 -14.15 -17.77
CA PRO A 36 -47.98 -13.47 -17.38
C PRO A 36 -48.63 -14.13 -16.15
N CYS A 37 -48.79 -13.38 -15.06
CA CYS A 37 -49.25 -13.87 -13.75
C CYS A 37 -50.75 -13.67 -13.46
N GLY A 38 -51.51 -13.14 -14.42
CA GLY A 38 -52.95 -12.87 -14.28
C GLY A 38 -53.50 -12.01 -15.42
N GLU A 39 -54.81 -11.73 -15.40
CA GLU A 39 -55.47 -10.86 -16.38
C GLU A 39 -54.98 -9.40 -16.31
N ASP A 40 -54.49 -8.98 -15.14
CA ASP A 40 -53.91 -7.66 -14.92
C ASP A 40 -52.39 -7.61 -15.18
N ALA A 41 -51.82 -8.65 -15.80
CA ALA A 41 -50.39 -8.76 -16.03
C ALA A 41 -49.87 -7.60 -16.90
N ARG A 42 -49.07 -6.73 -16.29
CA ARG A 42 -48.39 -5.63 -16.98
C ARG A 42 -46.94 -5.98 -17.17
N ARG A 43 -46.50 -6.05 -18.43
CA ARG A 43 -45.08 -6.19 -18.76
C ARG A 43 -44.33 -4.94 -18.30
N ILE A 44 -43.31 -5.11 -17.48
CA ILE A 44 -42.42 -4.05 -17.05
C ILE A 44 -41.06 -4.19 -17.73
N GLN A 45 -40.48 -3.07 -18.10
CA GLN A 45 -39.11 -3.03 -18.60
C GLN A 45 -38.18 -2.68 -17.44
N VAL A 46 -37.49 -3.69 -16.90
CA VAL A 46 -36.47 -3.48 -15.86
C VAL A 46 -35.21 -2.98 -16.54
N LYS A 47 -34.98 -1.66 -16.48
CA LYS A 47 -33.71 -1.09 -16.90
C LYS A 47 -32.73 -1.21 -15.75
N ALA A 48 -31.53 -1.73 -16.02
CA ALA A 48 -30.43 -1.56 -15.09
C ALA A 48 -30.26 -0.05 -14.84
N PRO A 49 -30.00 0.38 -13.59
CA PRO A 49 -29.67 1.78 -13.34
C PRO A 49 -28.50 2.16 -14.26
N ALA A 50 -28.58 3.37 -14.83
CA ALA A 50 -27.50 3.87 -15.67
C ALA A 50 -26.20 3.79 -14.87
N ARG A 51 -25.19 3.06 -15.37
CA ARG A 51 -23.85 3.12 -14.79
C ARG A 51 -23.31 4.51 -15.08
N ILE A 52 -23.45 5.42 -14.12
CA ILE A 52 -22.84 6.74 -14.19
C ILE A 52 -21.34 6.57 -13.93
N GLY A 53 -20.59 6.26 -14.99
CA GLY A 53 -19.13 6.30 -15.03
C GLY A 53 -18.40 5.29 -14.14
N GLY A 54 -17.16 4.99 -14.49
CA GLY A 54 -16.23 4.21 -13.65
C GLY A 54 -15.72 5.01 -12.44
N GLY A 55 -16.62 5.65 -11.70
CA GLY A 55 -16.34 6.39 -10.48
C GLY A 55 -16.70 5.61 -9.23
N SER A 56 -16.01 5.89 -8.12
CA SER A 56 -16.29 5.34 -6.79
C SER A 56 -17.78 5.45 -6.45
N MET A 57 -18.39 4.37 -5.97
CA MET A 57 -19.78 4.37 -5.45
C MET A 57 -19.94 5.20 -4.17
N LEU A 58 -18.85 5.78 -3.65
CA LEU A 58 -18.86 6.60 -2.45
C LEU A 58 -19.38 8.00 -2.79
N GLY A 59 -20.42 8.42 -2.06
CA GLY A 59 -20.81 9.83 -2.02
C GLY A 59 -19.70 10.70 -1.40
N LYS A 60 -19.87 12.02 -1.44
CA LYS A 60 -18.89 13.01 -0.96
C LYS A 60 -18.33 12.70 0.43
N SER A 61 -19.18 12.28 1.37
CA SER A 61 -18.78 11.91 2.74
C SER A 61 -17.92 10.64 2.81
N GLY A 62 -18.18 9.67 1.92
CA GLY A 62 -17.38 8.46 1.82
C GLY A 62 -16.00 8.75 1.23
N GLN A 63 -15.92 9.64 0.25
CA GLN A 63 -14.64 10.09 -0.31
C GLN A 63 -13.82 10.86 0.73
N GLU A 64 -14.43 11.80 1.45
CA GLU A 64 -13.77 12.57 2.51
C GLU A 64 -13.21 11.70 3.64
N PHE A 65 -13.95 10.63 4.01
CA PHE A 65 -13.47 9.64 4.98
C PHE A 65 -12.22 8.88 4.49
N LEU A 66 -12.21 8.47 3.21
CA LEU A 66 -11.05 7.79 2.62
C LEU A 66 -9.85 8.72 2.55
N ASP A 67 -10.01 9.94 2.07
CA ASP A 67 -8.93 10.94 1.97
C ASP A 67 -8.33 11.21 3.37
N HIS A 68 -9.17 11.35 4.40
CA HIS A 68 -8.70 11.51 5.78
C HIS A 68 -7.91 10.28 6.28
N ARG A 69 -8.40 9.08 5.99
CA ARG A 69 -7.74 7.82 6.37
C ARG A 69 -6.38 7.68 5.68
N ASP A 70 -6.32 7.97 4.38
CA ASP A 70 -5.10 7.86 3.58
C ASP A 70 -4.06 8.85 4.06
N ARG A 71 -4.47 10.09 4.32
CA ARG A 71 -3.62 11.14 4.92
C ARG A 71 -3.03 10.73 6.26
N LYS A 72 -3.84 10.13 7.14
CA LYS A 72 -3.38 9.62 8.43
C LYS A 72 -2.38 8.47 8.25
N SER A 73 -2.68 7.53 7.35
CA SER A 73 -1.80 6.40 7.05
C SER A 73 -0.44 6.86 6.52
N GLU A 74 -0.42 7.89 5.68
CA GLU A 74 0.79 8.50 5.14
C GLU A 74 1.64 9.11 6.25
N VAL A 75 1.05 9.93 7.13
CA VAL A 75 1.74 10.53 8.28
C VAL A 75 2.34 9.45 9.19
N GLU A 76 1.59 8.39 9.51
CA GLU A 76 2.10 7.27 10.31
C GLU A 76 3.29 6.56 9.65
N SER A 77 3.27 6.41 8.32
CA SER A 77 4.37 5.80 7.57
C SER A 77 5.64 6.65 7.61
N ILE A 78 5.49 7.98 7.56
CA ILE A 78 6.59 8.94 7.69
C ILE A 78 7.16 8.89 9.10
N ASP A 79 6.31 8.88 10.13
CA ASP A 79 6.75 8.83 11.53
C ASP A 79 7.59 7.57 11.81
N ARG A 80 7.16 6.40 11.31
CA ARG A 80 7.94 5.14 11.40
C ARG A 80 9.29 5.22 10.69
N SER A 81 9.35 5.93 9.56
CA SER A 81 10.59 6.13 8.80
C SER A 81 11.56 7.04 9.55
N ILE A 82 11.06 8.15 10.12
CA ILE A 82 11.84 9.05 10.98
C ILE A 82 12.42 8.29 12.18
N GLU A 83 11.62 7.48 12.88
CA GLU A 83 12.13 6.69 14.01
C GLU A 83 13.24 5.72 13.61
N ARG A 84 13.12 5.09 12.43
CA ARG A 84 14.15 4.18 11.90
C ARG A 84 15.46 4.91 11.64
N LEU A 85 15.38 6.09 11.03
CA LEU A 85 16.52 6.96 10.75
C LEU A 85 17.15 7.50 12.05
N GLU A 86 16.36 7.88 13.04
CA GLU A 86 16.86 8.28 14.36
C GLU A 86 17.65 7.14 15.04
N ARG A 87 17.14 5.89 14.96
CA ARG A 87 17.88 4.72 15.43
C ARG A 87 19.17 4.47 14.65
N GLN A 88 19.17 4.71 13.33
CA GLN A 88 20.38 4.60 12.51
C GLN A 88 21.42 5.66 12.90
N LYS A 89 21.00 6.92 13.06
CA LYS A 89 21.86 8.01 13.54
C LYS A 89 22.48 7.68 14.89
N ALA A 90 21.69 7.15 15.83
CA ALA A 90 22.18 6.74 17.15
C ALA A 90 23.25 5.64 17.04
N ARG A 91 23.04 4.63 16.18
CA ARG A 91 24.03 3.58 15.91
C ARG A 91 25.30 4.14 15.29
N ALA A 92 25.20 5.05 14.32
CA ALA A 92 26.36 5.68 13.68
C ALA A 92 27.20 6.45 14.71
N LYS A 93 26.56 7.21 15.60
CA LYS A 93 27.24 7.90 16.71
C LYS A 93 27.97 6.94 17.64
N MET A 94 27.27 5.90 18.12
CA MET A 94 27.86 4.89 18.99
C MET A 94 29.05 4.17 18.32
N ASN A 95 28.95 3.86 17.03
CA ASN A 95 30.03 3.22 16.27
C ASN A 95 31.26 4.14 16.14
N MET A 96 31.03 5.44 15.90
CA MET A 96 32.08 6.45 15.88
C MET A 96 32.79 6.53 17.23
N ASP A 97 32.03 6.66 18.33
CA ASP A 97 32.59 6.75 19.68
C ASP A 97 33.42 5.51 20.03
N ASN A 98 32.91 4.32 19.71
CA ASN A 98 33.63 3.06 19.90
C ASN A 98 34.92 3.00 19.07
N ALA A 99 34.91 3.52 17.85
CA ALA A 99 36.12 3.60 17.02
C ALA A 99 37.17 4.54 17.61
N LEU A 100 36.75 5.70 18.12
CA LEU A 100 37.65 6.67 18.78
C LEU A 100 38.23 6.12 20.09
N ILE A 101 37.45 5.37 20.88
CA ILE A 101 37.95 4.69 22.08
C ILE A 101 39.00 3.64 21.71
N ARG A 102 38.79 2.85 20.65
CA ARG A 102 39.79 1.89 20.17
C ARG A 102 41.08 2.59 19.75
N TYR A 103 40.97 3.69 19.01
CA TYR A 103 42.11 4.53 18.65
C TYR A 103 42.89 5.00 19.89
N GLN A 104 42.21 5.55 20.90
CA GLN A 104 42.86 6.03 22.12
C GLN A 104 43.61 4.92 22.86
N ARG A 105 43.05 3.70 22.93
CA ARG A 105 43.70 2.54 23.53
C ARG A 105 44.94 2.09 22.75
N GLN A 106 44.85 2.07 21.42
CA GLN A 106 46.00 1.72 20.58
C GLN A 106 47.12 2.74 20.75
N LYS A 107 46.80 4.03 20.70
CA LYS A 107 47.76 5.11 20.96
C LYS A 107 48.45 4.97 22.32
N ALA A 108 47.71 4.65 23.38
CA ALA A 108 48.28 4.50 24.72
C ALA A 108 49.31 3.35 24.83
N ASN A 109 49.29 2.39 23.90
CA ASN A 109 50.22 1.26 23.85
C ASN A 109 51.42 1.50 22.89
N ALA A 110 51.55 2.70 22.31
CA ALA A 110 52.65 3.03 21.41
C ALA A 110 54.00 3.08 22.15
N ASN A 111 55.07 2.57 21.52
CA ASN A 111 56.43 2.75 22.02
C ASN A 111 56.90 4.20 21.82
N ASN A 112 57.67 4.76 22.75
CA ASN A 112 58.15 6.15 22.71
C ASN A 112 59.39 6.38 21.81
N ASN A 113 59.49 5.67 20.68
CA ASN A 113 60.60 5.77 19.74
C ASN A 113 60.14 6.27 18.35
N LEU A 114 61.07 6.47 17.41
CA LEU A 114 60.78 7.00 16.07
C LEU A 114 59.76 6.14 15.28
N ALA A 115 59.85 4.81 15.43
CA ALA A 115 58.88 3.89 14.83
C ALA A 115 57.49 4.07 15.45
N GLY A 116 57.41 4.29 16.76
CA GLY A 116 56.19 4.62 17.47
C GLY A 116 55.58 5.96 17.06
N ALA A 117 56.39 7.01 16.88
CA ALA A 117 55.90 8.31 16.40
C ALA A 117 55.32 8.23 14.98
N THR A 118 55.96 7.47 14.08
CA THR A 118 55.46 7.23 12.72
C THR A 118 54.15 6.44 12.75
N TRP A 119 54.09 5.40 13.59
CA TRP A 119 52.90 4.59 13.79
C TRP A 119 51.73 5.41 14.33
N GLU A 120 51.95 6.22 15.37
CA GLU A 120 50.95 7.14 15.94
C GLU A 120 50.40 8.11 14.90
N GLY A 121 51.26 8.66 14.02
CA GLY A 121 50.83 9.54 12.94
C GLY A 121 49.89 8.84 11.95
N SER A 122 50.23 7.63 11.52
CA SER A 122 49.38 6.84 10.62
C SER A 122 48.03 6.49 11.26
N LEU A 123 48.06 6.14 12.54
CA LEU A 123 46.88 5.78 13.32
C LEU A 123 45.96 6.99 13.54
N ALA A 124 46.51 8.19 13.74
CA ALA A 124 45.75 9.43 13.86
C ALA A 124 45.05 9.81 12.54
N GLN A 125 45.75 9.63 11.41
CA GLN A 125 45.18 9.87 10.09
C GLN A 125 43.99 8.92 9.80
N GLU A 126 44.12 7.65 10.17
CA GLU A 126 43.04 6.67 10.03
C GLU A 126 41.82 7.03 10.89
N ALA A 127 42.04 7.44 12.14
CA ALA A 127 40.97 7.88 13.02
C ALA A 127 40.21 9.09 12.47
N GLU A 128 40.92 10.04 11.85
CA GLU A 128 40.29 11.21 11.22
C GLU A 128 39.44 10.83 10.00
N VAL A 129 39.92 9.90 9.16
CA VAL A 129 39.15 9.38 8.04
C VAL A 129 37.88 8.67 8.52
N LEU A 130 37.97 7.84 9.56
CA LEU A 130 36.82 7.18 10.17
C LEU A 130 35.80 8.19 10.73
N ARG A 131 36.28 9.21 11.43
CA ARG A 131 35.43 10.29 11.96
C ARG A 131 34.68 11.01 10.83
N LYS A 132 35.37 11.40 9.76
CA LYS A 132 34.73 12.04 8.59
C LYS A 132 33.68 11.14 7.95
N ARG A 133 33.95 9.85 7.83
CA ARG A 133 32.98 8.88 7.28
C ARG A 133 31.70 8.83 8.11
N TYR A 134 31.80 8.65 9.43
CA TYR A 134 30.62 8.60 10.30
C TYR A 134 29.88 9.93 10.34
N GLN A 135 30.60 11.06 10.32
CA GLN A 135 29.97 12.37 10.26
C GLN A 135 29.17 12.53 8.96
N ALA A 136 29.72 12.16 7.82
CA ALA A 136 29.01 12.21 6.55
C ALA A 136 27.75 11.33 6.54
N GLU A 137 27.80 10.15 7.17
CA GLU A 137 26.64 9.27 7.35
C GLU A 137 25.56 9.95 8.21
N ILE A 138 25.94 10.50 9.37
CA ILE A 138 25.04 11.22 10.27
C ILE A 138 24.38 12.41 9.57
N ASP A 139 25.15 13.17 8.78
CA ASP A 139 24.66 14.33 8.03
C ASP A 139 23.71 13.92 6.90
N GLY A 140 23.96 12.78 6.25
CA GLY A 140 23.02 12.17 5.31
C GLY A 140 21.69 11.83 5.98
N VAL A 141 21.74 11.13 7.10
CA VAL A 141 20.54 10.73 7.87
C VAL A 141 19.77 11.94 8.37
N ASN A 142 20.44 12.98 8.87
CA ASN A 142 19.79 14.21 9.32
C ASN A 142 19.02 14.89 8.19
N ARG A 143 19.61 15.01 6.99
CA ARG A 143 18.94 15.60 5.82
C ARG A 143 17.66 14.84 5.44
N GLU A 144 17.70 13.52 5.50
CA GLU A 144 16.54 12.68 5.19
C GLU A 144 15.42 12.84 6.24
N ILE A 145 15.79 12.89 7.53
CA ILE A 145 14.84 13.19 8.61
C ILE A 145 14.20 14.56 8.40
N ASP A 146 14.97 15.58 8.04
CA ASP A 146 14.45 16.93 7.82
C ASP A 146 13.51 17.00 6.62
N HIS A 147 13.82 16.28 5.53
CA HIS A 147 12.93 16.13 4.39
C HIS A 147 11.59 15.51 4.81
N LEU A 148 11.62 14.36 5.50
CA LEU A 148 10.42 13.66 5.97
C LEU A 148 9.59 14.52 6.93
N ARG A 149 10.25 15.28 7.82
CA ARG A 149 9.55 16.23 8.70
C ARG A 149 8.88 17.34 7.93
N ALA A 150 9.49 17.84 6.85
CA ALA A 150 8.89 18.84 5.99
C ALA A 150 7.69 18.29 5.22
N GLU A 151 7.80 17.08 4.67
CA GLU A 151 6.72 16.36 4.00
C GLU A 151 5.53 16.13 4.93
N ARG A 152 5.78 15.60 6.13
CA ARG A 152 4.76 15.45 7.18
C ARG A 152 4.03 16.75 7.49
N ARG A 153 4.73 17.88 7.56
CA ARG A 153 4.11 19.19 7.79
C ARG A 153 3.19 19.61 6.64
N ARG A 154 3.58 19.33 5.39
CA ARG A 154 2.73 19.64 4.21
C ARG A 154 1.45 18.82 4.21
N ILE A 155 1.52 17.55 4.61
CA ILE A 155 0.35 16.66 4.66
C ILE A 155 -0.64 17.11 5.75
N LEU A 156 -0.14 17.67 6.86
CA LEU A 156 -0.97 18.13 7.97
C LEU A 156 -1.56 19.54 7.81
N GLN A 157 -1.16 20.28 6.77
CA GLN A 157 -1.75 21.58 6.40
C GLN A 157 -3.10 21.37 5.70
#